data_AF-A0A849C595-F1
#
_entry.id   AF-A0A849C595-F1
#
_cell.length_a   1.000
_cell.length_b   1.000
_cell.length_c   1.000
_cell.angle_alpha   90.00
_cell.angle_beta   90.00
_cell.angle_gamma   90.00
#
_symmetry.space_group_name_H-M   'P 1'
#
loop_
_entity.id
_entity.type
_entity.pdbx_description
1 polymer ?
#
loop_
_entity_poly.entity_id
_entity_poly.type
_entity_poly.pdbx_seq_one_letter_code
_entity_poly.pdbx_strand_id
1 'polypeptide(L)' 'MCKGSSKSTVQHFTRLADGTIGCWVIGCSNPASRWIDMERWGIRCWLSTAYCGEHGDNDLRDPHHVHRVRPIS' A
#
# COMPACT_ATOMS: atom_id res chain seq x y z
N MET A 1 -14.63 3.13 10.79
CA MET A 1 -13.41 3.67 10.13
C MET A 1 -12.52 4.24 11.21
N CYS A 2 -11.34 3.65 11.49
CA CYS A 2 -10.42 3.99 12.59
C CYS A 2 -11.04 4.62 13.86
N LYS A 3 -12.16 3.98 14.21
CA LYS A 3 -12.95 3.90 15.42
C LYS A 3 -13.94 2.77 15.08
N GLY A 4 -13.88 1.65 15.81
CA GLY A 4 -14.87 0.56 15.72
C GLY A 4 -14.69 -0.52 14.63
N SER A 5 -13.52 -0.72 14.04
CA SER A 5 -13.27 -1.94 13.24
C SER A 5 -11.87 -2.48 13.55
N SER A 6 -11.78 -3.76 13.92
CA SER A 6 -10.56 -4.47 14.33
C SER A 6 -9.52 -4.64 13.21
N LYS A 7 -9.80 -4.14 12.01
CA LYS A 7 -8.86 -4.12 10.88
C LYS A 7 -8.08 -2.81 10.92
N SER A 8 -6.96 -2.82 11.64
CA SER A 8 -6.04 -1.71 11.87
C SER A 8 -5.29 -1.21 10.61
N THR A 9 -5.70 -1.61 9.40
CA THR A 9 -4.99 -1.31 8.16
C THR A 9 -5.95 -1.36 6.97
N VAL A 10 -5.97 -0.29 6.15
CA VAL A 10 -6.65 -0.30 4.84
C VAL A 10 -5.63 -0.72 3.80
N GLN A 11 -5.98 -1.64 2.89
CA GLN A 11 -5.07 -2.17 1.88
C GLN A 11 -5.56 -1.84 0.46
N HIS A 12 -4.68 -1.30 -0.37
CA HIS A 12 -4.91 -1.00 -1.78
C HIS A 12 -4.00 -1.88 -2.64
N PHE A 13 -4.59 -2.78 -3.43
CA PHE A 13 -3.86 -3.65 -4.34
C PHE A 13 -4.80 -4.17 -5.42
N THR A 14 -4.20 -4.62 -6.53
CA THR A 14 -4.93 -5.35 -7.57
C THR A 14 -4.83 -6.84 -7.29
N ARG A 15 -5.92 -7.59 -7.46
CA ARG A 15 -5.86 -9.05 -7.42
C ARG A 15 -5.51 -9.59 -8.80
N LEU A 16 -4.38 -10.28 -8.92
CA LEU A 16 -3.98 -10.94 -10.18
C LEU A 16 -4.72 -12.27 -10.35
N ALA A 17 -4.72 -12.79 -11.59
CA ALA A 17 -5.46 -14.01 -11.96
C ALA A 17 -4.97 -15.26 -11.22
N ASP A 18 -3.68 -15.30 -10.88
CA ASP A 18 -3.03 -16.34 -10.07
C ASP A 18 -3.30 -16.19 -8.56
N GLY A 19 -4.04 -15.15 -8.16
CA GLY A 19 -4.28 -14.86 -6.76
C GLY A 19 -3.05 -14.31 -6.04
N THR A 20 -2.09 -13.71 -6.73
CA THR A 20 -1.04 -12.92 -6.09
C THR A 20 -1.49 -11.47 -5.88
N ILE A 21 -0.70 -10.72 -5.09
CA ILE A 21 -0.90 -9.28 -4.88
C ILE A 21 -0.24 -8.54 -6.04
N GLY A 22 -1.05 -7.85 -6.84
CA GLY A 22 -0.61 -7.02 -7.95
C GLY A 22 -0.45 -5.55 -7.57
N CYS A 23 0.26 -4.82 -8.42
CA CYS A 23 0.42 -3.38 -8.30
C CYS A 23 -0.95 -2.66 -8.28
N TRP A 24 -1.10 -1.67 -7.41
CA TRP A 24 -2.32 -0.86 -7.29
C TRP A 24 -2.53 0.11 -8.47
N VAL A 25 -1.49 0.44 -9.23
CA VAL A 25 -1.58 1.38 -10.36
C VAL A 25 -2.53 0.82 -11.42
N ILE A 26 -3.52 1.64 -11.80
CA ILE A 26 -4.52 1.30 -12.83
C ILE A 26 -3.79 0.95 -14.14
N GLY A 27 -4.12 -0.21 -14.70
CA GLY A 27 -3.51 -0.71 -15.94
C GLY A 27 -2.17 -1.44 -15.75
N CYS A 28 -1.62 -1.48 -14.52
CA CYS A 28 -0.46 -2.29 -14.23
C CYS A 28 -0.89 -3.72 -13.84
N SER A 29 -0.38 -4.73 -14.54
CA SER A 29 -0.62 -6.15 -14.25
C SER A 29 0.59 -6.86 -13.64
N ASN A 30 1.62 -6.09 -13.26
CA ASN A 30 2.83 -6.66 -12.66
C ASN A 30 2.56 -7.08 -11.21
N PRO A 31 3.16 -8.20 -10.75
CA PRO A 31 3.13 -8.57 -9.35
C PRO A 31 3.77 -7.45 -8.52
N ALA A 32 3.14 -7.12 -7.40
CA ALA A 32 3.71 -6.17 -6.48
C ALA A 32 4.84 -6.84 -5.68
N SER A 33 5.91 -6.08 -5.42
CA SER A 33 7.07 -6.56 -4.66
C SER A 33 7.12 -5.95 -3.25
N ARG A 34 6.41 -4.85 -3.03
CA ARG A 34 6.44 -4.08 -1.79
C ARG A 34 5.09 -3.46 -1.46
N TRP A 35 4.88 -3.25 -0.18
CA TRP A 35 3.89 -2.35 0.35
C TRP A 35 4.55 -1.03 0.74
N ILE A 36 3.87 0.06 0.44
CA ILE A 36 4.14 1.39 0.99
C ILE A 36 3.00 1.68 1.96
N ASP A 37 3.33 1.76 3.25
CA ASP A 37 2.36 2.16 4.27
C ASP A 37 2.51 3.65 4.56
N MET A 38 1.40 4.36 4.47
CA MET A 38 1.28 5.77 4.82
C MET A 38 0.49 5.91 6.14
N GLU A 39 1.03 6.65 7.09
CA GLU A 39 0.31 7.00 8.32
C GLU A 39 -0.74 8.07 8.03
N ARG A 40 -2.00 7.84 8.46
CA ARG A 40 -3.08 8.82 8.29
C ARG A 40 -3.33 9.62 9.57
N TRP A 41 -3.12 10.94 9.48
CA TRP A 41 -3.58 11.94 10.46
C TRP A 41 -3.10 11.74 11.91
N GLY A 42 -1.85 11.28 12.09
CA GLY A 42 -1.25 11.06 13.42
C GLY A 42 -1.88 9.91 14.22
N ILE A 43 -2.71 9.09 13.57
CA ILE A 43 -3.28 7.88 14.13
C ILE A 43 -2.55 6.73 13.45
N ARG A 44 -2.11 5.72 14.23
CA ARG A 44 -1.40 4.50 13.75
C ARG A 44 -2.29 3.56 12.91
N CYS A 45 -3.21 4.11 12.14
CA CYS A 45 -3.93 3.44 11.08
C CYS A 45 -3.14 3.61 9.79
N TRP A 46 -2.57 2.51 9.32
CA TRP A 46 -1.78 2.49 8.09
C TRP A 46 -2.70 2.35 6.87
N LEU A 47 -2.46 3.19 5.86
CA LEU A 47 -2.93 2.96 4.51
C LEU A 47 -1.81 2.25 3.75
N SER A 48 -2.01 0.97 3.46
CA SER A 48 -1.04 0.10 2.81
C SER A 48 -1.33 -0.03 1.33
N THR A 49 -0.47 0.49 0.47
CA THR A 49 -0.61 0.38 -0.99
C THR A 49 0.45 -0.55 -1.56
N ALA A 50 0.06 -1.53 -2.37
CA ALA A 50 0.96 -2.47 -3.02
C ALA A 50 1.49 -1.92 -4.34
N TYR A 51 2.80 -1.98 -4.54
CA TYR A 51 3.46 -1.53 -5.76
C TYR A 51 4.47 -2.55 -6.29
N CYS A 52 4.62 -2.59 -7.62
CA CYS A 52 5.74 -3.26 -8.28
C CYS A 52 7.01 -2.39 -8.20
N GLY A 53 8.14 -2.91 -8.72
CA GLY A 53 9.43 -2.20 -8.69
C GLY A 53 9.47 -0.90 -9.49
N GLU A 54 8.52 -0.69 -10.40
CA GLU A 54 8.48 0.48 -11.29
C GLU A 54 7.54 1.59 -10.81
N HIS A 55 6.72 1.32 -9.78
CA HIS A 55 5.68 2.25 -9.30
C HIS A 55 5.77 2.50 -7.79
N GLY A 56 5.12 3.57 -7.32
CA GLY A 56 4.99 3.89 -5.89
C GLY A 56 6.06 4.82 -5.31
N ASP A 57 7.15 5.09 -6.03
CA ASP A 57 8.21 5.98 -5.53
C ASP A 57 7.74 7.42 -5.30
N ASN A 58 6.69 7.87 -6.01
CA ASN A 58 6.09 9.17 -5.78
C ASN A 58 5.45 9.29 -4.39
N ASP A 59 4.86 8.21 -3.86
CA ASP A 59 4.27 8.22 -2.52
C ASP A 59 5.36 8.44 -1.47
N LEU A 60 6.58 7.95 -1.70
CA LEU A 60 7.72 8.15 -0.77
C LEU A 60 8.27 9.58 -0.78
N ARG A 61 7.85 10.41 -1.74
CA ARG A 61 8.29 11.81 -1.84
C ARG A 61 7.40 12.77 -1.05
N ASP A 62 6.29 12.29 -0.49
CA ASP A 62 5.39 13.12 0.32
C ASP A 62 6.04 13.43 1.68
N PRO A 63 6.36 14.71 1.97
CA PRO A 63 7.01 15.09 3.22
C PRO A 63 6.02 15.25 4.39
N HIS A 64 4.71 15.20 4.14
CA HIS A 64 3.68 15.47 5.15
C HIS A 64 3.22 14.23 5.91
N HIS A 65 3.50 13.04 5.38
CA HIS A 65 3.09 11.78 5.99
C HIS A 65 4.31 10.92 6.31
N VAL A 66 4.18 10.07 7.33
CA VAL A 66 5.19 9.07 7.63
C VAL A 66 4.96 7.87 6.72
N HIS A 67 6.00 7.48 5.99
CA HIS A 67 5.99 6.32 5.11
C HIS A 67 6.90 5.22 5.63
N ARG A 68 6.52 3.97 5.40
CA ARG A 68 7.41 2.82 5.54
C ARG A 68 7.23 1.84 4.39
N VAL A 69 8.33 1.24 3.97
CA VAL A 69 8.35 0.22 2.93
C VAL A 69 8.52 -1.15 3.58
N ARG A 70 7.73 -2.13 3.15
CA ARG A 70 7.83 -3.51 3.63
C ARG A 70 7.59 -4.50 2.47
N PRO A 71 8.29 -5.64 2.41
CA PRO A 71 8.14 -6.59 1.32
C PRO A 71 6.75 -7.24 1.29
N ILE A 72 6.33 -7.73 0.12
CA ILE A 72 5.21 -8.66 -0.02
C ILE A 72 5.75 -10.07 0.16
N SER A 73 5.35 -10.72 1.27
CA SER A 73 5.66 -12.11 1.62
C SER A 73 4.75 -13.09 0.88
#